data_AF-A0A956V3G5-F1
#
_entry.id   AF-A0A956V3G5-F1
#
_cell.length_a   1.000
_cell.length_b   1.000
_cell.length_c   1.000
_cell.angle_alpha   90.00
_cell.angle_beta   90.00
_cell.angle_gamma   90.00
#
_symmetry.space_group_name_H-M   'P 1'
#
loop_
_entity.id
_entity.type
_entity.pdbx_description
1 polymer ?
#
loop_
_entity_poly.entity_id
_entity_poly.type
_entity_poly.pdbx_seq_one_letter_code
_entity_poly.pdbx_strand_id
1 'polypeptide(L)'
;MINLDQIQVSEKAKARAKAAGLELDALRESDPERFMLFCAEDVLKLSEDLKGLASSVFFAAFPHHKLFEQTEANLIVFKAFPALTTVEEERLLAALGRLVDHPKFAFPLAYVRTVNDEAGKQHYFALPIAQRDWQGQVNQLVGPFETEDDAQNWGNENVTQGLDFDTLRHADKWFCDVFRL
;
A
#
# COMPACT_ATOMS: atom_id res chain seq x y z
N MET A 1 20.36 -12.16 -10.98
CA MET A 1 20.36 -13.06 -9.81
C MET A 1 20.80 -12.23 -8.62
N ILE A 2 20.01 -12.21 -7.55
CA ILE A 2 20.31 -11.39 -6.36
C ILE A 2 21.44 -12.08 -5.58
N ASN A 3 22.51 -11.35 -5.27
CA ASN A 3 23.59 -11.87 -4.42
C ASN A 3 23.26 -11.61 -2.95
N LEU A 4 22.86 -12.66 -2.23
CA LEU A 4 22.37 -12.55 -0.85
C LEU A 4 23.47 -12.20 0.16
N ASP A 5 24.73 -12.47 -0.15
CA ASP A 5 25.86 -12.22 0.76
C ASP A 5 26.18 -10.73 0.89
N GLN A 6 25.74 -9.92 -0.07
CA GLN A 6 25.93 -8.46 -0.08
C GLN A 6 24.73 -7.71 0.51
N ILE A 7 23.68 -8.44 0.94
CA ILE A 7 22.47 -7.82 1.46
C ILE A 7 22.67 -7.41 2.92
N GLN A 8 22.64 -6.10 3.16
CA GLN A 8 22.55 -5.56 4.49
C GLN A 8 21.12 -5.72 5.02
N VAL A 9 20.97 -6.54 6.07
CA VAL A 9 19.69 -6.79 6.72
C VAL A 9 19.29 -5.59 7.58
N SER A 10 18.07 -5.08 7.39
CA SER A 10 17.52 -3.97 8.18
C SER A 10 17.26 -4.39 9.64
N GLU A 11 17.32 -3.44 10.58
CA GLU A 11 16.94 -3.73 11.98
C GLU A 11 15.47 -4.18 12.10
N LYS A 12 14.60 -3.69 11.21
CA LYS A 12 13.21 -4.16 11.11
C LYS A 12 13.14 -5.64 10.73
N ALA A 13 13.92 -6.09 9.75
CA ALA A 13 13.97 -7.50 9.36
C ALA A 13 14.51 -8.38 10.50
N LYS A 14 15.56 -7.94 11.21
CA LYS A 14 16.09 -8.64 12.39
C LYS A 14 15.04 -8.75 13.50
N ALA A 15 14.32 -7.66 13.79
CA ALA A 15 13.26 -7.65 14.80
C ALA A 15 12.12 -8.61 14.43
N ARG A 16 11.69 -8.63 13.16
CA ARG A 16 10.68 -9.57 12.65
C ARG A 16 11.12 -11.03 12.81
N ALA A 17 12.36 -11.35 12.44
CA ALA A 17 12.89 -12.70 12.56
C ALA A 17 13.00 -13.15 14.03
N LYS A 18 13.52 -12.26 14.90
CA LYS A 18 13.60 -12.51 16.35
C LYS A 18 12.22 -12.77 16.97
N ALA A 19 11.21 -11.98 16.60
CA ALA A 19 9.83 -12.17 17.06
C ALA A 19 9.25 -13.52 16.61
N ALA A 20 9.71 -14.05 15.47
CA ALA A 20 9.34 -15.37 14.96
C ALA A 20 10.25 -16.51 15.48
N GLY A 21 11.24 -16.21 16.34
CA GLY A 21 12.19 -17.21 16.84
C GLY A 21 13.16 -17.74 15.77
N LEU A 22 13.47 -16.93 14.76
CA LEU A 22 14.29 -17.31 13.61
C LEU A 22 15.63 -16.55 13.61
N GLU A 23 16.69 -17.26 13.24
CA GLU A 23 18.01 -16.71 13.00
C GLU A 23 18.20 -16.44 11.49
N LEU A 24 18.29 -15.17 11.09
CA LEU A 24 18.31 -14.79 9.67
C LEU A 24 19.51 -15.30 8.90
N ASP A 25 20.69 -15.35 9.52
CA ASP A 25 21.90 -15.84 8.85
C ASP A 25 21.78 -17.34 8.54
N ALA A 26 21.18 -18.12 9.44
CA ALA A 26 20.88 -19.52 9.18
C ALA A 26 19.84 -19.68 8.05
N LEU A 27 18.82 -18.82 8.00
CA LEU A 27 17.83 -18.83 6.93
C LEU A 27 18.43 -18.46 5.58
N ARG A 28 19.42 -17.56 5.53
CA ARG A 28 20.06 -17.14 4.27
C ARG A 28 20.60 -18.33 3.48
N GLU A 29 21.17 -19.31 4.16
CA GLU A 29 21.73 -20.52 3.54
C GLU A 29 20.70 -21.64 3.37
N SER A 30 19.88 -21.88 4.40
CA SER A 30 18.97 -23.04 4.45
C SER A 30 17.63 -22.84 3.74
N ASP A 31 17.12 -21.60 3.72
CA ASP A 31 15.86 -21.23 3.07
C ASP A 31 15.95 -19.78 2.54
N PRO A 32 16.65 -19.58 1.40
CA PRO A 32 16.87 -18.25 0.84
C PRO A 32 15.57 -17.50 0.52
N GLU A 33 14.51 -18.21 0.14
CA GLU A 33 13.23 -17.59 -0.17
C GLU A 33 12.57 -17.01 1.08
N ARG A 34 12.56 -17.78 2.17
CA ARG A 34 12.08 -17.29 3.45
C ARG A 34 12.96 -16.17 3.98
N PHE A 35 14.28 -16.25 3.84
CA PHE A 35 15.18 -15.15 4.17
C PHE A 35 14.79 -13.86 3.44
N MET A 36 14.56 -13.93 2.12
CA MET A 36 14.14 -12.78 1.32
C MET A 36 12.79 -12.22 1.79
N LEU A 37 11.80 -13.07 2.08
CA LEU A 37 10.50 -12.64 2.59
C LEU A 37 10.62 -11.87 3.92
N PHE A 38 11.44 -12.36 4.85
CA PHE A 38 11.67 -11.68 6.13
C PHE A 38 12.43 -10.35 5.97
N CYS A 39 13.24 -10.23 4.93
CA CYS A 39 13.96 -9.01 4.61
C CYS A 39 13.19 -8.06 3.68
N ALA A 40 12.07 -8.50 3.11
CA ALA A 40 11.27 -7.69 2.21
C ALA A 40 10.59 -6.55 2.98
N GLU A 41 10.55 -5.36 2.39
CA GLU A 41 9.94 -4.16 2.97
C GLU A 41 8.68 -3.79 2.16
N ASP A 42 7.71 -3.16 2.83
CA ASP A 42 6.46 -2.72 2.21
C ASP A 42 6.74 -1.72 1.11
N VAL A 43 6.09 -1.93 -0.04
CA VAL A 43 6.20 -1.04 -1.20
C VAL A 43 4.88 -0.39 -1.53
N LEU A 44 3.78 -1.16 -1.48
CA LEU A 44 2.48 -0.69 -1.94
C LEU A 44 1.37 -1.48 -1.27
N LYS A 45 0.36 -0.79 -0.74
CA LYS A 45 -0.93 -1.37 -0.38
C LYS A 45 -1.93 -1.10 -1.51
N LEU A 46 -2.70 -2.11 -1.89
CA LEU A 46 -3.56 -2.01 -3.07
C LEU A 46 -4.84 -2.83 -2.97
N SER A 47 -5.87 -2.38 -3.68
CA SER A 47 -7.10 -3.16 -3.87
C SER A 47 -6.82 -4.39 -4.74
N GLU A 48 -7.48 -5.52 -4.45
CA GLU A 48 -7.30 -6.79 -5.18
C GLU A 48 -7.46 -6.60 -6.69
N ASP A 49 -8.45 -5.81 -7.12
CA ASP A 49 -8.74 -5.54 -8.55
C ASP A 49 -7.57 -4.85 -9.29
N LEU A 50 -6.67 -4.19 -8.56
CA LEU A 50 -5.51 -3.49 -9.11
C LEU A 50 -4.23 -4.33 -9.09
N LYS A 51 -4.27 -5.52 -8.48
CA LYS A 51 -3.10 -6.40 -8.30
C LYS A 51 -2.36 -6.71 -9.59
N GLY A 52 -3.04 -7.27 -10.58
CA GLY A 52 -2.40 -7.69 -11.82
C GLY A 52 -1.73 -6.52 -12.57
N LEU A 53 -2.34 -5.33 -12.50
CA LEU A 53 -1.77 -4.13 -13.09
C LEU A 53 -0.54 -3.65 -12.32
N ALA A 54 -0.64 -3.55 -11.00
CA ALA A 54 0.47 -3.12 -10.15
C ALA A 54 1.68 -4.07 -10.27
N SER A 55 1.47 -5.38 -10.30
CA SER A 55 2.55 -6.36 -10.52
C SER A 55 3.19 -6.18 -11.89
N SER A 56 2.38 -5.94 -12.93
CA SER A 56 2.91 -5.73 -14.30
C SER A 56 3.80 -4.48 -14.38
N VAL A 57 3.37 -3.38 -13.74
CA VAL A 57 4.16 -2.15 -13.63
C VAL A 57 5.44 -2.39 -12.84
N PHE A 58 5.34 -3.07 -11.70
CA PHE A 58 6.47 -3.38 -10.84
C PHE A 58 7.53 -4.18 -11.59
N PHE A 59 7.17 -5.31 -12.20
CA PHE A 59 8.14 -6.16 -12.90
C PHE A 59 8.73 -5.51 -14.15
N ALA A 60 8.00 -4.61 -14.81
CA ALA A 60 8.54 -3.82 -15.92
C ALA A 60 9.57 -2.78 -15.44
N ALA A 61 9.37 -2.18 -14.27
CA ALA A 61 10.26 -1.16 -13.72
C ALA A 61 11.46 -1.73 -12.95
N PHE A 62 11.27 -2.86 -12.27
CA PHE A 62 12.20 -3.42 -11.28
C PHE A 62 12.48 -4.91 -11.53
N PRO A 63 13.04 -5.30 -12.70
CA PRO A 63 13.25 -6.71 -13.06
C PRO A 63 14.24 -7.47 -12.17
N HIS A 64 14.94 -6.76 -11.27
CA HIS A 64 15.91 -7.34 -10.34
C HIS A 64 15.38 -7.52 -8.93
N HIS A 65 14.14 -7.09 -8.66
CA HIS A 65 13.49 -7.26 -7.37
C HIS A 65 12.58 -8.50 -7.38
N LYS A 66 12.50 -9.14 -6.22
CA LYS A 66 11.46 -10.10 -5.86
C LYS A 66 10.30 -9.33 -5.27
N LEU A 67 9.08 -9.67 -5.69
CA LEU A 67 7.84 -9.16 -5.13
C LEU A 67 7.18 -10.27 -4.32
N PHE A 68 6.82 -9.96 -3.09
CA PHE A 68 6.04 -10.81 -2.21
C PHE A 68 4.68 -10.16 -1.94
N GLU A 69 3.70 -11.00 -1.62
CA GLU A 69 2.33 -10.57 -1.39
C GLU A 69 1.86 -11.04 -0.03
N GLN A 70 1.13 -10.16 0.66
CA GLN A 70 0.45 -10.47 1.91
C GLN A 70 -0.92 -9.78 1.90
N THR A 71 -1.94 -10.41 2.46
CA THR A 71 -3.24 -9.76 2.66
C THR A 71 -3.29 -9.11 4.04
N GLU A 72 -3.69 -7.84 4.10
CA GLU A 72 -3.96 -7.09 5.32
C GLU A 72 -5.37 -6.48 5.23
N ALA A 73 -6.30 -6.99 6.05
CA ALA A 73 -7.71 -6.64 5.99
C ALA A 73 -8.29 -6.80 4.55
N ASN A 74 -8.69 -5.70 3.91
CA ASN A 74 -9.24 -5.64 2.56
C ASN A 74 -8.22 -5.22 1.49
N LEU A 75 -6.93 -5.16 1.84
CA LEU A 75 -5.85 -4.75 0.95
C LEU A 75 -4.85 -5.88 0.75
N ILE A 76 -4.25 -5.90 -0.44
CA ILE A 76 -3.01 -6.61 -0.68
C ILE A 76 -1.86 -5.67 -0.35
N VAL A 77 -0.83 -6.20 0.28
CA VAL A 77 0.44 -5.52 0.55
C VAL A 77 1.51 -6.19 -0.27
N PHE A 78 2.06 -5.42 -1.20
CA PHE A 78 3.26 -5.78 -1.92
C PHE A 78 4.49 -5.41 -1.10
N LYS A 79 5.38 -6.39 -0.96
CA LYS A 79 6.70 -6.23 -0.34
C LYS A 79 7.78 -6.53 -1.36
N ALA A 80 8.85 -5.74 -1.40
CA ALA A 80 9.96 -5.96 -2.32
C ALA A 80 11.24 -6.38 -1.61
N PHE A 81 11.99 -7.26 -2.27
CA PHE A 81 13.35 -7.61 -1.91
C PHE A 81 14.30 -7.57 -3.12
N PRO A 82 15.44 -6.86 -3.05
CA PRO A 82 15.81 -5.92 -1.98
C PRO A 82 14.75 -4.81 -1.83
N ALA A 83 14.79 -4.07 -0.71
CA ALA A 83 13.92 -2.91 -0.54
C ALA A 83 14.16 -1.90 -1.67
N LEU A 84 13.10 -1.23 -2.13
CA LEU A 84 13.26 -0.15 -3.10
C LEU A 84 13.99 1.03 -2.44
N THR A 85 14.83 1.70 -3.22
CA THR A 85 15.36 3.01 -2.85
C THR A 85 14.27 4.07 -2.98
N THR A 86 14.44 5.23 -2.34
CA THR A 86 13.48 6.35 -2.45
C THR A 86 13.23 6.77 -3.90
N VAL A 87 14.26 6.77 -4.75
CA VAL A 87 14.14 7.09 -6.17
C VAL A 87 13.32 6.04 -6.93
N GLU A 88 13.45 4.78 -6.55
CA GLU A 88 12.65 3.69 -7.13
C GLU A 88 11.19 3.73 -6.66
N GLU A 89 10.94 4.04 -5.38
CA GLU A 89 9.57 4.30 -4.88
C GLU A 89 8.90 5.43 -5.66
N GLU A 90 9.56 6.57 -5.81
CA GLU A 90 9.05 7.70 -6.58
C GLU A 90 8.75 7.33 -8.03
N ARG A 91 9.64 6.55 -8.65
CA ARG A 91 9.44 6.05 -10.02
C ARG A 91 8.23 5.13 -10.13
N LEU A 92 8.02 4.24 -9.15
CA LEU A 92 6.85 3.38 -9.09
C LEU A 92 5.57 4.20 -8.96
N LEU A 93 5.52 5.13 -8.01
CA LEU A 93 4.35 5.98 -7.77
C LEU A 93 4.02 6.84 -8.99
N ALA A 94 5.03 7.41 -9.64
CA ALA A 94 4.84 8.16 -10.88
C ALA A 94 4.30 7.28 -12.01
N ALA A 95 4.72 6.02 -12.10
CA ALA A 95 4.18 5.08 -13.09
C ALA A 95 2.72 4.71 -12.80
N LEU A 96 2.37 4.48 -11.53
CA LEU A 96 1.00 4.18 -11.12
C LEU A 96 0.08 5.41 -11.26
N GLY A 97 0.57 6.62 -10.95
CA GLY A 97 -0.19 7.86 -11.12
C GLY A 97 -0.59 8.08 -12.58
N ARG A 98 0.35 7.89 -13.52
CA ARG A 98 0.03 7.94 -14.96
C ARG A 98 -1.00 6.91 -15.40
N LEU A 99 -1.10 5.77 -14.71
CA LEU A 99 -2.13 4.79 -15.00
C LEU A 99 -3.50 5.24 -14.49
N VAL A 100 -3.56 5.82 -13.29
CA VAL A 100 -4.81 6.38 -12.76
C VAL A 100 -5.39 7.47 -13.67
N ASP A 101 -4.53 8.28 -14.28
CA ASP A 101 -4.95 9.32 -15.24
C ASP A 101 -5.52 8.76 -16.55
N HIS A 102 -5.37 7.45 -16.81
CA HIS A 102 -5.88 6.84 -18.02
C HIS A 102 -7.43 6.70 -17.97
N PRO A 103 -8.17 7.02 -19.04
CA PRO A 103 -9.65 7.04 -19.03
C PRO A 103 -10.33 5.76 -18.54
N LYS A 104 -9.68 4.61 -18.71
CA LYS A 104 -10.14 3.31 -18.18
C LYS A 104 -10.34 3.31 -16.65
N PHE A 105 -9.58 4.13 -15.92
CA PHE A 105 -9.63 4.21 -14.46
C PHE A 105 -10.43 5.40 -13.92
N ALA A 106 -10.99 6.23 -14.81
CA ALA A 106 -11.88 7.32 -14.43
C ALA A 106 -13.15 6.80 -13.72
N PHE A 107 -13.71 5.67 -14.18
CA PHE A 107 -14.95 5.11 -13.64
C PHE A 107 -14.79 4.31 -12.33
N PRO A 108 -13.67 3.61 -12.06
CA PRO A 108 -13.41 3.07 -10.73
C PRO A 108 -12.77 4.09 -9.76
N LEU A 109 -12.47 5.32 -10.21
CA LEU A 109 -11.91 6.40 -9.40
C LEU A 109 -10.67 5.97 -8.60
N ALA A 110 -9.83 5.13 -9.23
CA ALA A 110 -8.59 4.66 -8.62
C ALA A 110 -7.73 5.85 -8.17
N TYR A 111 -6.92 5.66 -7.13
CA TYR A 111 -6.04 6.70 -6.62
C TYR A 111 -4.68 6.12 -6.25
N VAL A 112 -3.65 6.96 -6.36
CA VAL A 112 -2.32 6.72 -5.81
C VAL A 112 -2.06 7.78 -4.76
N ARG A 113 -1.64 7.37 -3.57
CA ARG A 113 -1.28 8.33 -2.51
C ARG A 113 -0.19 7.81 -1.59
N THR A 114 0.38 8.74 -0.84
CA THR A 114 1.30 8.46 0.26
C THR A 114 0.69 8.98 1.54
N VAL A 115 0.62 8.12 2.55
CA VAL A 115 0.21 8.46 3.92
C VAL A 115 1.45 8.39 4.79
N ASN A 116 1.66 9.39 5.65
CA ASN A 116 2.73 9.39 6.64
C ASN A 116 2.09 9.41 8.02
N ASP A 117 2.16 8.29 8.73
CA ASP A 117 1.62 8.15 10.08
C ASP A 117 2.71 7.61 11.04
N GLU A 118 2.31 7.28 12.27
CA GLU A 118 3.23 6.71 13.28
C GLU A 118 3.83 5.35 12.85
N ALA A 119 3.15 4.60 11.97
CA ALA A 119 3.67 3.37 11.40
C ALA A 119 4.69 3.64 10.26
N GLY A 120 4.79 4.89 9.82
CA GLY A 120 5.74 5.39 8.86
C GLY A 120 5.10 5.79 7.54
N LYS A 121 5.93 5.83 6.49
CA LYS A 121 5.50 6.14 5.13
C LYS A 121 4.83 4.92 4.51
N GLN A 122 3.59 5.07 4.04
CA GLN A 122 2.81 4.04 3.39
C GLN A 122 2.31 4.53 2.03
N HIS A 123 2.41 3.66 1.03
CA HIS A 123 1.95 3.94 -0.32
C HIS A 123 0.70 3.16 -0.64
N TYR A 124 -0.27 3.81 -1.27
CA TYR A 124 -1.54 3.21 -1.64
C TYR A 124 -1.76 3.33 -3.14
N PHE A 125 -2.21 2.25 -3.77
CA PHE A 125 -2.81 2.22 -5.10
C PHE A 125 -4.12 1.46 -5.03
N ALA A 126 -5.21 2.18 -4.79
CA ALA A 126 -6.46 1.58 -4.33
C ALA A 126 -7.67 2.16 -5.05
N LEU A 127 -8.78 1.44 -4.92
CA LEU A 127 -10.11 1.92 -5.25
C LEU A 127 -10.76 2.50 -3.99
N PRO A 128 -11.62 3.53 -4.11
CA PRO A 128 -12.44 4.00 -3.00
C PRO A 128 -13.37 2.89 -2.51
N ILE A 129 -13.64 2.88 -1.21
CA ILE A 129 -14.65 2.01 -0.61
C ILE A 129 -16.02 2.68 -0.81
N ALA A 130 -17.00 1.94 -1.31
CA ALA A 130 -18.37 2.45 -1.37
C ALA A 130 -18.92 2.67 0.06
N GLN A 131 -19.74 3.70 0.25
CA GLN A 131 -20.20 4.12 1.59
C GLN A 131 -20.82 2.96 2.40
N ARG A 132 -21.64 2.15 1.73
CA ARG A 132 -22.34 1.00 2.34
C ARG A 132 -21.43 -0.17 2.70
N ASP A 133 -20.23 -0.22 2.11
CA ASP A 133 -19.28 -1.32 2.25
C ASP A 133 -18.16 -0.96 3.26
N TRP A 134 -18.17 0.27 3.79
CA TRP A 134 -17.24 0.70 4.82
C TRP A 134 -17.57 0.06 6.18
N GLN A 135 -16.56 -0.55 6.80
CA GLN A 135 -16.64 -1.30 8.05
C GLN A 135 -15.58 -0.85 9.06
N GLY A 136 -15.18 0.42 9.01
CA GLY A 136 -14.11 0.95 9.88
C GLY A 136 -12.71 0.86 9.30
N GLN A 137 -12.56 0.67 7.98
CA GLN A 137 -11.23 0.70 7.37
C GLN A 137 -10.61 2.10 7.48
N VAL A 138 -9.31 2.14 7.75
CA VAL A 138 -8.51 3.36 7.93
C VAL A 138 -7.52 3.54 6.80
N ASN A 139 -7.09 4.78 6.58
CA ASN A 139 -6.18 5.17 5.52
C ASN A 139 -6.70 4.72 4.14
N GLN A 140 -8.02 4.75 3.93
CA GLN A 140 -8.67 4.56 2.62
C GLN A 140 -9.77 5.60 2.38
N LEU A 141 -9.97 5.97 1.12
CA LEU A 141 -11.05 6.87 0.72
C LEU A 141 -12.39 6.14 0.71
N VAL A 142 -13.42 6.76 1.27
CA VAL A 142 -14.82 6.34 1.18
C VAL A 142 -15.56 7.27 0.22
N GLY A 143 -16.34 6.72 -0.70
CA GLY A 143 -17.08 7.49 -1.71
C GLY A 143 -17.31 6.70 -3.01
N PRO A 144 -17.63 7.39 -4.12
CA PRO A 144 -17.72 8.84 -4.28
C PRO A 144 -19.03 9.44 -3.73
N PHE A 145 -18.96 10.69 -3.29
CA PHE A 145 -20.07 11.57 -2.97
C PHE A 145 -20.23 12.65 -4.06
N GLU A 146 -21.46 13.13 -4.26
CA GLU A 146 -21.74 14.18 -5.24
C GLU A 146 -21.31 15.56 -4.74
N THR A 147 -21.42 15.82 -3.44
CA THR A 147 -21.06 17.11 -2.82
C THR A 147 -20.13 16.94 -1.62
N GLU A 148 -19.44 18.02 -1.26
CA GLU A 148 -18.63 18.10 -0.04
C GLU A 148 -19.47 17.89 1.21
N ASP A 149 -20.64 18.53 1.26
CA ASP A 149 -21.60 18.41 2.37
C ASP A 149 -22.06 16.95 2.58
N ASP A 150 -22.29 16.20 1.49
CA ASP A 150 -22.65 14.77 1.60
C ASP A 150 -21.51 13.94 2.20
N ALA A 151 -20.27 14.20 1.78
CA ALA A 151 -19.09 13.53 2.34
C ALA A 151 -18.90 13.89 3.81
N GLN A 152 -19.08 15.17 4.16
CA GLN A 152 -18.95 15.67 5.53
C GLN A 152 -20.03 15.06 6.44
N ASN A 153 -21.28 15.05 5.99
CA ASN A 153 -22.40 14.48 6.73
C ASN A 153 -22.19 12.98 6.96
N TRP A 154 -21.78 12.25 5.91
CA TRP A 154 -21.46 10.83 6.06
C TRP A 154 -20.35 10.59 7.08
N GLY A 155 -19.27 11.38 7.03
CA GLY A 155 -18.17 11.28 8.00
C GLY A 155 -18.65 11.54 9.43
N ASN A 156 -19.41 12.60 9.67
CA ASN A 156 -19.97 12.95 10.98
C ASN A 156 -20.88 11.85 11.55
N GLU A 157 -21.63 11.14 10.70
CA GLU A 157 -22.57 10.10 11.12
C GLU A 157 -21.90 8.74 11.36
N ASN A 158 -20.84 8.40 10.62
CA ASN A 158 -20.29 7.05 10.56
C ASN A 158 -18.90 6.91 11.22
N VAL A 159 -18.12 7.98 11.28
CA VAL A 159 -16.78 7.95 11.88
C VAL A 159 -16.92 8.08 13.39
N THR A 160 -16.42 7.07 14.11
CA THR A 160 -16.62 6.91 15.56
C THR A 160 -15.32 7.09 16.35
N GLN A 161 -15.42 7.02 17.68
CA GLN A 161 -14.33 7.33 18.60
C GLN A 161 -13.02 6.61 18.29
N GLY A 162 -11.93 7.38 18.18
CA GLY A 162 -10.59 6.89 17.84
C GLY A 162 -10.23 7.01 16.35
N LEU A 163 -11.18 7.43 15.53
CA LEU A 163 -10.98 7.81 14.13
C LEU A 163 -11.36 9.26 13.92
N ASP A 164 -10.80 9.86 12.89
CA ASP A 164 -11.16 11.18 12.38
C ASP A 164 -11.22 11.13 10.85
N PHE A 165 -11.73 12.19 10.23
CA PHE A 165 -11.85 12.25 8.80
C PHE A 165 -11.69 13.64 8.22
N ASP A 166 -11.21 13.68 6.97
CA ASP A 166 -11.20 14.86 6.13
C ASP A 166 -12.06 14.62 4.89
N THR A 167 -12.71 15.67 4.39
CA THR A 167 -13.31 15.65 3.06
C THR A 167 -12.29 16.09 2.02
N LEU A 168 -12.25 15.38 0.88
CA LEU A 168 -11.38 15.75 -0.23
C LEU A 168 -12.03 15.51 -1.57
N ARG A 169 -11.54 16.24 -2.59
CA ARG A 169 -12.00 16.13 -3.96
C ARG A 169 -10.99 15.37 -4.82
N HIS A 170 -11.47 14.38 -5.57
CA HIS A 170 -10.70 13.61 -6.56
C HIS A 170 -11.57 13.33 -7.79
N ALA A 171 -11.02 13.55 -9.00
CA ALA A 171 -11.73 13.31 -10.27
C ALA A 171 -13.19 13.85 -10.30
N ASP A 172 -13.38 15.10 -9.87
CA ASP A 172 -14.69 15.78 -9.78
C ASP A 172 -15.72 15.14 -8.86
N LYS A 173 -15.29 14.27 -7.95
CA LYS A 173 -16.11 13.68 -6.89
C LYS A 173 -15.53 13.98 -5.52
N TRP A 174 -16.39 13.89 -4.51
CA TRP A 174 -16.00 14.07 -3.12
C TRP A 174 -15.81 12.72 -2.43
N PHE A 175 -14.90 12.69 -1.47
CA PHE A 175 -14.55 11.51 -0.69
C PHE A 175 -14.36 11.89 0.77
N CYS A 176 -14.56 10.91 1.64
CA CYS A 176 -14.22 10.99 3.04
C CYS A 176 -12.95 10.16 3.27
N ASP A 177 -11.86 10.79 3.69
CA ASP A 177 -10.60 10.13 4.04
C ASP A 177 -10.57 9.86 5.53
N VAL A 178 -10.73 8.59 5.91
CA VAL A 178 -10.81 8.18 7.32
C VAL A 178 -9.45 7.72 7.83
N PHE A 179 -8.99 8.29 8.93
CA PHE A 179 -7.70 8.00 9.53
C PHE A 179 -7.78 7.89 11.06
N ARG A 180 -6.70 7.43 11.69
CA ARG A 180 -6.60 7.35 13.15
C ARG A 180 -6.08 8.67 13.71
N LEU A 181 -6.63 9.06 14.86
CA LEU A 181 -6.10 10.15 15.70
C LEU A 181 -4.78 9.77 16.37
#